data_AF-A0A7Y5Q5Z3-F1
#
_entry.id   AF-A0A7Y5Q5Z3-F1
#
_cell.length_a   1.000
_cell.length_b   1.000
_cell.length_c   1.000
_cell.angle_alpha   90.00
_cell.angle_beta   90.00
_cell.angle_gamma   90.00
#
_symmetry.space_group_name_H-M   'P 1'
#
loop_
_entity.id
_entity.type
_entity.pdbx_description
1 polymer ?
#
loop_
_entity_poly.entity_id
_entity_poly.type
_entity_poly.pdbx_seq_one_letter_code
_entity_poly.pdbx_strand_id
1 'polypeptide(L)'
;MAKALFACDELCGFLVACALVQPDRRPLSTVRDELDPDLLHVFLAEANDLLPAIGGNLRALAANPNDREVARTLMRQLHTAKGSARMAGAMRLGELVHEMETRIESAMQLVDVPPVIVED
;
A
#
# COMPACT_ATOMS: atom_id res chain seq x y z
N MET A 1 -10.41 32.82 12.83
CA MET A 1 -10.40 31.39 13.15
C MET A 1 -10.95 30.56 11.99
N ALA A 2 -10.18 30.40 10.90
CA ALA A 2 -10.56 29.49 9.82
C ALA A 2 -9.32 29.12 9.01
N LYS A 3 -8.51 28.18 9.54
CA LYS A 3 -7.34 27.64 8.83
C LYS A 3 -7.24 26.11 8.92
N ALA A 4 -8.34 25.43 9.24
CA ALA A 4 -8.37 23.99 9.49
C ALA A 4 -9.35 23.20 8.58
N LEU A 5 -10.03 23.84 7.63
CA LEU A 5 -11.07 23.17 6.82
C LEU A 5 -10.63 22.78 5.40
N PHE A 6 -9.50 23.28 4.89
CA PHE A 6 -9.03 23.00 3.53
C PHE A 6 -8.16 21.74 3.37
N ALA A 7 -7.79 21.06 4.46
CA ALA A 7 -6.94 19.86 4.39
C ALA A 7 -7.72 18.54 4.26
N CYS A 8 -9.07 18.58 4.33
CA CYS A 8 -9.90 17.36 4.32
C CYS A 8 -10.31 16.87 2.92
N ASP A 9 -10.27 17.70 1.88
CA ASP A 9 -10.74 17.28 0.54
C ASP A 9 -9.72 16.42 -0.22
N GLU A 10 -8.41 16.67 -0.07
CA GLU A 10 -7.39 15.89 -0.80
C GLU A 10 -7.09 14.52 -0.17
N LEU A 11 -7.12 14.44 1.18
CA LEU A 11 -7.02 13.18 1.91
C LEU A 11 -8.21 12.25 1.60
N CYS A 12 -9.40 12.83 1.41
CA CYS A 12 -10.59 12.08 1.00
C CYS A 12 -10.41 11.52 -0.42
N GLY A 13 -9.90 12.33 -1.35
CA GLY A 13 -9.63 11.91 -2.73
C GLY A 13 -8.69 10.70 -2.85
N PHE A 14 -7.60 10.66 -2.07
CA PHE A 14 -6.67 9.52 -2.10
C PHE A 14 -7.20 8.27 -1.39
N LEU A 15 -7.82 8.41 -0.21
CA LEU A 15 -8.48 7.28 0.45
C LEU A 15 -9.59 6.70 -0.43
N VAL A 16 -10.33 7.57 -1.12
CA VAL A 16 -11.34 7.16 -2.12
C VAL A 16 -10.66 6.52 -3.33
N ALA A 17 -9.60 7.08 -3.91
CA ALA A 17 -8.89 6.46 -5.05
C ALA A 17 -8.31 5.08 -4.70
N CYS A 18 -7.65 4.93 -3.55
CA CYS A 18 -7.18 3.64 -3.04
C CYS A 18 -8.34 2.67 -2.73
N ALA A 19 -9.50 3.17 -2.29
CA ALA A 19 -10.69 2.36 -2.04
C ALA A 19 -11.48 2.01 -3.32
N LEU A 20 -11.37 2.83 -4.37
CA LEU A 20 -12.02 2.66 -5.67
C LEU A 20 -11.26 1.70 -6.58
N VAL A 21 -9.95 1.49 -6.35
CA VAL A 21 -9.25 0.33 -6.92
C VAL A 21 -9.78 -0.92 -6.22
N GLN A 22 -10.84 -1.48 -6.81
CA GLN A 22 -11.47 -2.67 -6.30
C GLN A 22 -10.40 -3.78 -6.19
N PRO A 23 -10.34 -4.50 -5.05
CA PRO A 23 -9.51 -5.69 -4.95
C PRO A 23 -9.86 -6.64 -6.09
N ASP A 24 -8.85 -7.22 -6.74
CA ASP A 24 -9.03 -8.54 -7.32
C ASP A 24 -9.43 -9.45 -6.14
N ARG A 25 -10.73 -9.72 -6.00
CA ARG A 25 -11.27 -10.54 -4.90
C ARG A 25 -10.99 -12.01 -5.19
N ARG A 26 -9.71 -12.37 -5.36
CA ARG A 26 -9.31 -13.77 -5.33
C ARG A 26 -9.59 -14.29 -3.92
N PRO A 27 -10.39 -15.38 -3.79
CA PRO A 27 -10.70 -15.91 -2.48
C PRO A 27 -9.41 -16.35 -1.78
N LEU A 28 -9.05 -15.72 -0.66
CA LEU A 28 -7.92 -16.16 0.17
C LEU A 28 -8.11 -17.59 0.71
N SER A 29 -9.32 -18.15 0.59
CA SER A 29 -9.65 -19.52 0.97
C SER A 29 -8.90 -20.59 0.17
N THR A 30 -8.32 -20.25 -0.98
CA THR A 30 -7.48 -21.16 -1.77
C THR A 30 -5.99 -21.06 -1.42
N VAL A 31 -5.58 -20.03 -0.68
CA VAL A 31 -4.19 -19.82 -0.25
C VAL A 31 -4.01 -20.47 1.13
N ARG A 32 -3.04 -21.36 1.24
CA ARG A 32 -2.75 -22.10 2.48
C ARG A 32 -1.48 -21.56 3.12
N ASP A 33 -1.54 -21.31 4.42
CA ASP A 33 -0.37 -20.98 5.22
C ASP A 33 0.30 -22.26 5.70
N GLU A 34 1.62 -22.29 5.63
CA GLU A 34 2.47 -23.36 6.16
C GLU A 34 3.64 -22.70 6.87
N LEU A 35 3.39 -22.27 8.11
CA LEU A 35 4.29 -21.41 8.85
C LEU A 35 5.57 -22.16 9.23
N ASP A 36 6.72 -21.57 8.89
CA ASP A 36 8.02 -21.98 9.39
C ASP A 36 8.28 -21.26 10.73
N PRO A 37 8.33 -21.96 11.88
CA PRO A 37 8.50 -21.31 13.19
C PRO A 37 9.81 -20.53 13.32
N ASP A 38 10.88 -20.99 12.68
CA ASP A 38 12.18 -20.34 12.73
C ASP A 38 12.16 -19.06 11.90
N LEU A 39 11.54 -19.06 10.73
CA LEU A 39 11.41 -17.85 9.92
C LEU A 39 10.31 -16.91 10.43
N LEU A 40 9.28 -17.44 11.09
CA LEU A 40 8.19 -16.65 11.66
C LEU A 40 8.69 -15.73 12.77
N HIS A 41 9.61 -16.17 13.63
CA HIS A 41 10.16 -15.31 14.67
C HIS A 41 10.94 -14.13 14.06
N VAL A 42 11.70 -14.38 12.99
CA VAL A 42 12.46 -13.35 12.27
C VAL A 42 11.50 -12.36 11.62
N PHE A 43 10.49 -12.86 10.91
CA PHE A 43 9.46 -12.03 10.29
C PHE A 43 8.75 -11.14 11.31
N LEU A 44 8.35 -11.67 12.47
CA LEU A 44 7.66 -10.88 13.50
C LEU A 44 8.58 -9.80 14.09
N ALA A 45 9.87 -10.08 14.26
CA ALA A 45 10.84 -9.09 14.71
C ALA A 45 11.03 -7.97 13.67
N GLU A 46 11.22 -8.32 12.39
CA GLU A 46 11.31 -7.34 11.30
C GLU A 46 10.02 -6.52 11.14
N ALA A 47 8.86 -7.17 11.27
CA ALA A 47 7.56 -6.53 11.15
C ALA A 47 7.33 -5.44 12.21
N ASN A 48 7.93 -5.59 13.40
CA ASN A 48 7.82 -4.61 14.48
C ASN A 48 8.42 -3.25 14.08
N ASP A 49 9.42 -3.22 13.20
CA ASP A 49 10.03 -1.99 12.69
C ASP A 49 9.45 -1.59 11.33
N LEU A 50 9.19 -2.58 10.46
CA LEU A 50 8.76 -2.35 9.09
C LEU A 50 7.30 -1.86 9.01
N LEU A 51 6.37 -2.42 9.79
CA LEU A 51 4.95 -2.06 9.73
C LEU A 51 4.69 -0.61 10.20
N PRO A 52 5.31 -0.09 11.29
CA PRO A 52 5.20 1.33 11.63
C PRO A 52 5.70 2.25 10.52
N ALA A 53 6.81 1.89 9.84
CA ALA A 53 7.36 2.67 8.74
C ALA A 53 6.43 2.68 7.52
N ILE A 54 5.85 1.53 7.16
CA ILE A 54 4.79 1.41 6.13
C ILE A 54 3.61 2.31 6.49
N GLY A 55 3.12 2.25 7.73
CA GLY A 55 2.01 3.07 8.20
C GLY A 55 2.31 4.58 8.15
N GLY A 56 3.55 4.98 8.44
CA GLY A 56 4.02 6.35 8.29
C GLY A 56 3.98 6.83 6.84
N ASN A 57 4.53 6.03 5.92
CA ASN A 57 4.55 6.36 4.50
C ASN A 57 3.15 6.34 3.86
N LEU A 58 2.26 5.47 4.30
CA LEU A 58 0.85 5.51 3.88
C LEU A 58 0.17 6.83 4.26
N ARG A 59 0.38 7.32 5.49
CA ARG A 59 -0.15 8.62 5.92
C ARG A 59 0.47 9.78 5.15
N ALA A 60 1.78 9.73 4.91
CA ALA A 60 2.49 10.74 4.14
C ALA A 60 1.99 10.79 2.68
N LEU A 61 1.83 9.62 2.05
CA LEU A 61 1.30 9.52 0.70
C LEU A 61 -0.15 9.97 0.61
N ALA A 62 -0.98 9.67 1.61
CA ALA A 62 -2.34 10.18 1.67
C ALA A 62 -2.40 11.70 1.79
N ALA A 63 -1.45 12.31 2.53
CA ALA A 63 -1.35 13.76 2.68
C ALA A 63 -0.80 14.46 1.42
N ASN A 64 0.03 13.76 0.62
CA ASN A 64 0.53 14.26 -0.66
C ASN A 64 0.60 13.11 -1.70
N PRO A 65 -0.51 12.84 -2.41
CA PRO A 65 -0.60 11.71 -3.36
C PRO A 65 0.38 11.76 -4.53
N ASN A 66 0.89 12.96 -4.83
CA ASN A 66 1.84 13.19 -5.93
C ASN A 66 3.30 12.99 -5.51
N ASP A 67 3.56 12.67 -4.23
CA ASP A 67 4.91 12.43 -3.72
C ASP A 67 5.44 11.06 -4.20
N ARG A 68 6.13 11.08 -5.34
CA ARG A 68 6.71 9.89 -5.97
C ARG A 68 7.79 9.23 -5.10
N GLU A 69 8.51 9.97 -4.26
CA GLU A 69 9.57 9.41 -3.41
C GLU A 69 8.97 8.64 -2.23
N VAL A 70 7.93 9.18 -1.60
CA VAL A 70 7.16 8.46 -0.57
C VAL A 70 6.54 7.20 -1.16
N ALA A 71 5.93 7.29 -2.35
CA ALA A 71 5.33 6.14 -3.01
C ALA A 71 6.35 5.04 -3.36
N ARG A 72 7.52 5.41 -3.90
CA ARG A 72 8.63 4.47 -4.17
C ARG A 72 9.14 3.81 -2.90
N THR A 73 9.28 4.57 -1.82
CA THR A 73 9.74 4.04 -0.53
C THR A 73 8.73 3.06 0.05
N LEU A 74 7.45 3.40 0.01
CA LEU A 74 6.36 2.52 0.42
C LEU A 74 6.34 1.22 -0.40
N MET A 75 6.50 1.29 -1.73
CA MET A 75 6.55 0.10 -2.58
C MET A 75 7.71 -0.83 -2.22
N ARG A 76 8.92 -0.30 -1.95
CA ARG A 76 10.05 -1.12 -1.48
C ARG A 76 9.75 -1.80 -0.15
N GLN A 77 9.15 -1.10 0.79
CA GLN A 77 8.81 -1.65 2.10
C GLN A 77 7.74 -2.74 2.01
N LEU A 78 6.70 -2.54 1.20
CA LEU A 78 5.67 -3.55 0.94
C LEU A 78 6.27 -4.79 0.26
N HIS A 79 7.21 -4.60 -0.68
CA HIS A 79 7.92 -5.71 -1.30
C HIS A 79 8.71 -6.54 -0.30
N THR A 80 9.42 -5.89 0.61
CA THR A 80 10.14 -6.55 1.71
C THR A 80 9.17 -7.28 2.64
N ALA A 81 8.07 -6.63 3.06
CA ALA A 81 7.07 -7.25 3.93
C ALA A 81 6.42 -8.48 3.30
N LYS A 82 6.10 -8.42 1.99
CA LYS A 82 5.58 -9.56 1.22
C LYS A 82 6.58 -10.71 1.15
N GLY A 83 7.85 -10.40 0.84
CA GLY A 83 8.92 -11.39 0.78
C GLY A 83 9.10 -12.11 2.11
N SER A 84 9.24 -11.33 3.19
CA SER A 84 9.43 -11.86 4.55
C SER A 84 8.22 -12.69 5.01
N ALA A 85 6.98 -12.24 4.74
CA ALA A 85 5.76 -13.02 5.04
C ALA A 85 5.71 -14.35 4.28
N ARG A 86 6.05 -14.36 2.98
CA ARG A 86 6.09 -15.60 2.17
C ARG A 86 7.20 -16.55 2.62
N MET A 87 8.36 -16.02 3.01
CA MET A 87 9.45 -16.83 3.58
C MET A 87 9.04 -17.48 4.90
N ALA A 88 8.32 -16.76 5.77
CA ALA A 88 7.75 -17.31 7.00
C ALA A 88 6.55 -18.25 6.78
N GLY A 89 6.13 -18.48 5.53
CA GLY A 89 4.99 -19.34 5.19
C GLY A 89 3.61 -18.71 5.41
N ALA A 90 3.54 -17.40 5.73
CA ALA A 90 2.32 -16.62 5.88
C ALA A 90 1.78 -16.15 4.52
N MET A 91 1.44 -17.11 3.67
CA MET A 91 1.07 -16.90 2.26
C MET A 91 -0.14 -15.99 2.09
N ARG A 92 -1.16 -16.11 2.95
CA ARG A 92 -2.36 -15.26 2.91
C ARG A 92 -2.02 -13.79 3.20
N LEU A 93 -1.10 -13.54 4.12
CA LEU A 93 -0.59 -12.19 4.39
C LEU A 93 0.21 -11.67 3.20
N GLY A 94 1.07 -12.50 2.62
CA GLY A 94 1.80 -12.15 1.40
C GLY A 94 0.88 -11.73 0.24
N GLU A 95 -0.28 -12.38 0.09
CA GLU A 95 -1.27 -12.01 -0.92
C GLU A 95 -1.94 -10.66 -0.61
N LEU A 96 -2.29 -10.40 0.66
CA LEU A 96 -2.83 -9.09 1.07
C LEU A 96 -1.84 -7.96 0.81
N VAL A 97 -0.55 -8.16 1.11
CA VAL A 97 0.48 -7.15 0.84
C VAL A 97 0.66 -6.94 -0.66
N HIS A 98 0.58 -8.00 -1.46
CA HIS A 98 0.61 -7.90 -2.92
C HIS A 98 -0.58 -7.11 -3.50
N GLU A 99 -1.77 -7.29 -2.94
CA GLU A 99 -2.95 -6.49 -3.30
C GLU A 99 -2.72 -5.00 -3.00
N MET A 100 -2.09 -4.69 -1.87
CA MET A 100 -1.72 -3.31 -1.52
C MET A 100 -0.70 -2.71 -2.51
N GLU A 101 0.34 -3.46 -2.91
CA GLU A 101 1.29 -3.02 -3.94
C GLU A 101 0.57 -2.65 -5.23
N THR A 102 -0.31 -3.54 -5.72
CA THR A 102 -1.08 -3.35 -6.96
C THR A 102 -1.92 -2.06 -6.90
N ARG A 103 -2.54 -1.77 -5.75
CA ARG A 103 -3.34 -0.55 -5.57
C ARG A 103 -2.51 0.71 -5.61
N ILE A 104 -1.36 0.71 -4.95
CA ILE A 104 -0.47 1.88 -4.91
C ILE A 104 0.12 2.11 -6.30
N GLU A 105 0.57 1.06 -6.98
CA GLU A 105 1.05 1.13 -8.36
C GLU A 105 -0.02 1.68 -9.31
N SER A 106 -1.26 1.19 -9.22
CA SER A 106 -2.38 1.68 -10.04
C SER A 106 -2.70 3.15 -9.75
N ALA A 107 -2.73 3.54 -8.47
CA ALA A 107 -2.94 4.93 -8.08
C ALA A 107 -1.84 5.85 -8.61
N MET A 108 -0.58 5.39 -8.60
CA MET A 108 0.54 6.14 -9.17
C MET A 108 0.39 6.35 -10.69
N GLN A 109 -0.18 5.40 -11.41
CA GLN A 109 -0.42 5.53 -12.86
C GLN A 109 -1.57 6.50 -13.18
N LEU A 110 -2.63 6.53 -12.36
CA LEU A 110 -3.78 7.44 -12.55
C LEU A 110 -3.42 8.92 -12.30
N VAL A 111 -2.44 9.19 -11.43
CA VAL A 111 -1.93 10.55 -11.21
C VAL A 111 -1.16 11.10 -12.42
N ASP A 112 -0.73 10.22 -13.33
CA ASP A 112 0.05 10.58 -14.52
C ASP A 112 -0.82 10.80 -15.78
N VAL A 113 -2.14 10.94 -15.64
CA VAL A 113 -3.01 11.24 -16.79
C VAL A 113 -2.60 12.61 -17.36
N PRO A 114 -2.05 12.67 -18.59
CA PRO A 114 -1.72 13.95 -19.20
C PRO A 114 -3.01 14.77 -19.34
N PRO A 115 -2.98 16.10 -19.14
CA PRO A 115 -4.14 16.92 -19.46
C PRO A 115 -4.46 16.69 -20.92
N VAL A 116 -5.53 15.94 -21.19
CA VAL A 116 -6.11 15.86 -22.53
C VAL A 116 -6.43 17.30 -22.89
N ILE A 117 -5.73 17.81 -23.90
CA ILE A 117 -6.12 19.06 -24.53
C ILE A 117 -7.50 18.77 -25.14
N VAL A 118 -8.54 19.26 -24.48
CA VAL A 118 -9.83 19.46 -25.12
C VAL A 118 -9.61 20.66 -26.04
N GLU A 119 -9.16 20.40 -27.27
CA GLU A 119 -9.36 21.35 -28.36
C GLU A 119 -10.80 21.18 -28.87
N ASP A 120 -11.46 22.32 -29.10
CA ASP A 120 -12.88 22.53 -29.48
C ASP A 120 -13.43 21.58 -30.56
#